data_AF-A0A838UD86-F1
#
_entry.id   AF-A0A838UD86-F1
#
_cell.length_a   1.000
_cell.length_b   1.000
_cell.length_c   1.000
_cell.angle_alpha   90.00
_cell.angle_beta   90.00
_cell.angle_gamma   90.00
#
_symmetry.space_group_name_H-M   'P 1'
#
loop_
_entity.id
_entity.type
_entity.pdbx_description
1 polymer ?
#
loop_
_entity_poly.entity_id
_entity_poly.type
_entity_poly.pdbx_seq_one_letter_code
_entity_poly.pdbx_strand_id
1 'polypeptide(L)'
;MPQVVALRDKLAPETLIIGNGDVKDIKEGHLKAKLSGADGIMYGRAIFGNPWLFLGRTPADLSPDERIEKLITLTHYFQALQPSKSFHILKKHFKAFVSGYDGAAELRTHLMETNSVKEMEEVLQKRTILVG
;
A
#
# COMPACT_ATOMS: atom_id res chain seq x y z
N MET A 1 -4.27 -8.65 23.79
CA MET A 1 -3.75 -9.77 22.98
C MET A 1 -3.28 -10.94 23.84
N PRO A 2 -2.39 -10.78 24.84
CA PRO A 2 -1.88 -11.94 25.60
C PRO A 2 -2.98 -12.78 26.28
N GLN A 3 -4.03 -12.14 26.79
CA GLN A 3 -5.19 -12.84 27.37
C GLN A 3 -5.97 -13.67 26.33
N VAL A 4 -6.05 -13.19 25.08
CA VAL A 4 -6.74 -13.90 23.99
C VAL A 4 -5.92 -15.11 23.55
N VAL A 5 -4.59 -14.97 23.48
CA VAL A 5 -3.68 -16.08 23.20
C VAL A 5 -3.79 -17.15 24.28
N ALA A 6 -3.71 -16.77 25.56
CA ALA A 6 -3.87 -17.72 26.66
C ALA A 6 -5.24 -18.44 26.64
N LEU A 7 -6.30 -17.72 26.26
CA LEU A 7 -7.64 -18.32 26.11
C LEU A 7 -7.69 -19.32 24.95
N ARG A 8 -7.10 -18.96 23.80
CA ARG A 8 -7.00 -19.85 22.63
C ARG A 8 -6.20 -21.10 22.97
N ASP A 9 -5.06 -20.96 23.62
CA ASP A 9 -4.19 -22.09 24.00
C ASP A 9 -4.94 -23.11 24.88
N LYS A 10 -5.87 -22.63 25.73
CA LYS A 10 -6.69 -23.47 26.60
C LYS A 10 -7.87 -24.14 25.88
N LEU A 11 -8.57 -23.41 25.02
CA LEU A 11 -9.87 -23.83 24.48
C LEU A 11 -9.81 -24.41 23.06
N ALA A 12 -8.90 -23.90 22.23
CA ALA A 12 -8.81 -24.25 20.82
C ALA A 12 -7.38 -24.00 20.30
N PRO A 13 -6.38 -24.81 20.73
CA PRO A 13 -4.95 -24.57 20.47
C PRO A 13 -4.60 -24.46 18.97
N GLU A 14 -5.38 -25.10 18.10
CA GLU A 14 -5.18 -25.07 16.64
C GLU A 14 -5.67 -23.77 15.97
N THR A 15 -6.37 -22.89 16.69
CA THR A 15 -6.92 -21.66 16.10
C THR A 15 -5.83 -20.62 15.94
N LEU A 16 -5.50 -20.23 14.70
CA LEU A 16 -4.53 -19.17 14.44
C LEU A 16 -5.03 -17.78 14.87
N ILE A 17 -4.18 -17.02 15.56
CA ILE A 17 -4.41 -15.64 15.96
C ILE A 17 -3.51 -14.72 15.11
N ILE A 18 -4.15 -13.82 14.37
CA ILE A 18 -3.47 -12.74 13.64
C ILE A 18 -3.67 -11.42 14.37
N GLY A 19 -2.58 -10.82 14.86
CA GLY A 19 -2.62 -9.50 15.48
C GLY A 19 -2.77 -8.38 14.45
N ASN A 20 -3.52 -7.33 14.79
CA ASN A 20 -3.67 -6.13 13.97
C ASN A 20 -3.49 -4.89 14.87
N GLY A 21 -2.70 -3.91 14.43
CA GLY A 21 -2.55 -2.62 15.13
C GLY A 21 -1.22 -1.91 14.89
N ASP A 22 -1.28 -0.77 14.20
CA ASP A 22 -0.19 0.21 14.03
C ASP A 22 1.19 -0.40 13.75
N VAL A 23 1.27 -1.40 12.87
CA VAL A 23 2.56 -2.00 12.47
C VAL A 23 3.06 -1.31 11.21
N LYS A 24 4.27 -0.76 11.24
CA LYS A 24 4.82 0.06 10.16
C LYS A 24 5.65 -0.72 9.12
N ASP A 25 6.32 -1.78 9.56
CA ASP A 25 7.26 -2.55 8.75
C ASP A 25 7.37 -4.00 9.22
N ILE A 26 8.05 -4.83 8.42
CA ILE A 26 8.23 -6.27 8.68
C ILE A 26 8.94 -6.53 10.01
N LYS A 27 9.95 -5.72 10.35
CA LYS A 27 10.72 -5.89 11.59
C LYS A 27 9.84 -5.66 12.82
N GLU A 28 9.06 -4.58 12.80
CA GLU A 28 8.10 -4.28 13.85
C GLU A 28 7.01 -5.36 13.95
N GLY A 29 6.53 -5.88 12.83
CA GLY A 29 5.53 -6.95 12.82
C GLY A 29 6.06 -8.22 13.46
N HIS A 30 7.27 -8.67 13.11
CA HIS A 30 7.90 -9.81 13.78
C HIS A 30 8.05 -9.60 15.29
N LEU A 31 8.47 -8.41 15.70
CA LEU A 31 8.58 -8.08 17.13
C LEU A 31 7.22 -8.13 17.83
N LYS A 32 6.18 -7.54 17.23
CA LYS A 32 4.82 -7.53 17.79
C LYS A 32 4.20 -8.93 17.84
N ALA A 33 4.41 -9.77 16.84
CA ALA A 33 3.99 -11.17 16.88
C ALA A 33 4.63 -11.88 18.07
N LYS A 34 5.97 -11.80 18.17
CA LYS A 34 6.75 -12.42 19.25
C LYS A 34 6.32 -11.96 20.64
N LEU A 35 6.15 -10.65 20.83
CA LEU A 35 5.78 -10.09 22.14
C LEU A 35 4.33 -10.42 22.55
N SER A 36 3.43 -10.56 21.58
CA SER A 36 2.01 -10.79 21.86
C SER A 36 1.63 -12.28 21.95
N GLY A 37 2.47 -13.18 21.42
CA GLY A 37 2.15 -14.59 21.25
C GLY A 37 1.20 -14.88 20.07
N ALA A 38 0.92 -13.89 19.23
CA ALA A 38 0.14 -14.09 18.02
C ALA A 38 0.95 -14.84 16.95
N ASP A 39 0.26 -15.67 16.15
CA ASP A 39 0.87 -16.49 15.11
C ASP A 39 1.27 -15.68 13.87
N GLY A 40 0.68 -14.49 13.71
CA GLY A 40 1.01 -13.57 12.63
C GLY A 40 0.52 -12.16 12.89
N ILE A 41 0.84 -11.28 11.92
CA ILE A 41 0.45 -9.87 11.94
C ILE A 41 -0.20 -9.51 10.62
N MET A 42 -1.31 -8.76 10.72
CA MET A 42 -1.98 -8.13 9.59
C MET A 42 -1.52 -6.69 9.43
N TYR A 43 -1.11 -6.32 8.22
CA TYR A 43 -0.73 -4.96 7.85
C TYR A 43 -1.90 -4.26 7.16
N GLY A 44 -2.47 -3.25 7.81
CA GLY A 44 -3.51 -2.39 7.24
C GLY A 44 -2.90 -1.16 6.57
N ARG A 45 -2.78 -0.06 7.32
CA ARG A 45 -2.30 1.23 6.79
C ARG A 45 -0.91 1.15 6.16
N ALA A 46 -0.02 0.30 6.65
CA ALA A 46 1.34 0.21 6.17
C ALA A 46 1.49 -0.31 4.73
N ILE A 47 0.49 -1.01 4.18
CA ILE A 47 0.55 -1.47 2.78
C ILE A 47 0.19 -0.36 1.76
N PHE A 48 -0.48 0.71 2.21
CA PHE A 48 -0.91 1.78 1.32
C PHE A 48 0.27 2.59 0.81
N GLY A 49 0.50 2.56 -0.51
CA GLY A 49 1.66 3.20 -1.13
C GLY A 49 2.98 2.45 -0.91
N ASN A 50 2.91 1.27 -0.29
CA ASN A 50 4.04 0.38 -0.05
C ASN A 50 3.63 -1.09 -0.31
N PRO A 51 3.18 -1.47 -1.52
CA PRO A 51 2.85 -2.87 -1.82
C PRO A 51 4.08 -3.79 -1.74
N TRP A 52 5.29 -3.24 -1.77
CA TRP A 52 6.57 -3.95 -1.62
C TRP A 52 7.00 -4.14 -0.16
N LEU A 53 6.13 -3.83 0.82
CA LEU A 53 6.40 -4.02 2.25
C LEU A 53 6.87 -5.43 2.58
N PHE A 54 6.27 -6.45 1.94
CA PHE A 54 6.63 -7.86 2.17
C PHE A 54 7.99 -8.26 1.60
N LEU A 55 8.58 -7.43 0.74
CA LEU A 55 9.96 -7.57 0.29
C LEU A 55 10.96 -6.88 1.24
N GLY A 56 10.48 -6.35 2.37
CA GLY A 56 11.30 -5.59 3.31
C GLY A 56 11.68 -4.19 2.84
N ARG A 57 11.04 -3.70 1.76
CA ARG A 57 11.28 -2.36 1.21
C ARG A 57 10.28 -1.35 1.77
N THR A 58 10.69 -0.09 1.75
CA THR A 58 9.91 1.10 2.12
C THR A 58 9.77 2.02 0.90
N PRO A 59 8.86 3.00 0.90
CA PRO A 59 8.77 3.96 -0.21
C PRO A 59 10.04 4.79 -0.45
N ALA A 60 10.94 4.87 0.54
CA ALA A 60 12.22 5.55 0.42
C ALA A 60 13.26 4.71 -0.37
N ASP A 61 13.05 3.40 -0.50
CA ASP A 61 13.93 2.50 -1.23
C ASP A 61 13.62 2.44 -2.75
N LEU A 62 12.67 3.24 -3.22
CA LEU A 62 12.23 3.28 -4.61
C LEU A 62 12.42 4.69 -5.19
N SER A 63 12.81 4.73 -6.46
CA SER A 63 12.76 5.99 -7.22
C SER A 63 11.30 6.45 -7.44
N PRO A 64 11.06 7.75 -7.67
CA PRO A 64 9.75 8.24 -8.08
C PRO A 64 9.18 7.49 -9.29
N ASP A 65 10.03 7.14 -10.27
CA ASP A 65 9.62 6.47 -11.49
C ASP A 65 9.19 5.02 -11.22
N GLU A 66 9.92 4.28 -10.38
CA GLU A 66 9.52 2.93 -9.98
C GLU A 66 8.16 2.96 -9.25
N ARG A 67 7.93 3.95 -8.39
CA ARG A 67 6.64 4.13 -7.70
C ARG A 67 5.51 4.43 -8.68
N ILE A 68 5.75 5.29 -9.67
CA ILE A 68 4.78 5.62 -10.72
C ILE A 68 4.46 4.40 -11.58
N GLU A 69 5.47 3.62 -11.99
CA GLU A 69 5.28 2.38 -12.75
C GLU A 69 4.37 1.38 -12.01
N LYS A 70 4.60 1.20 -10.70
CA LYS A 70 3.74 0.33 -9.88
C LYS A 70 2.34 0.88 -9.69
N LEU A 71 2.16 2.21 -9.67
CA LEU A 71 0.84 2.83 -9.66
C LEU A 71 0.07 2.59 -10.97
N ILE A 72 0.74 2.65 -12.12
CA ILE A 72 0.14 2.34 -13.43
C ILE A 72 -0.30 0.86 -13.46
N THR A 73 0.59 -0.04 -13.03
CA THR A 73 0.29 -1.48 -12.95
C THR A 73 -0.93 -1.75 -12.06
N LEU A 74 -0.98 -1.15 -10.87
CA LEU A 74 -2.13 -1.26 -9.97
C LEU A 74 -3.43 -0.76 -10.63
N THR A 75 -3.35 0.35 -11.36
CA THR A 75 -4.49 0.95 -12.05
C THR A 75 -5.07 0.02 -13.11
N HIS A 76 -4.23 -0.64 -13.91
CA HIS A 76 -4.68 -1.62 -14.91
C HIS A 76 -5.30 -2.86 -14.25
N TYR A 77 -4.69 -3.39 -13.19
CA TYR A 77 -5.31 -4.49 -12.44
C TYR A 77 -6.66 -4.10 -11.83
N PHE A 78 -6.78 -2.88 -11.33
CA PHE A 78 -8.03 -2.37 -10.78
C PHE A 78 -9.12 -2.25 -11.84
N GLN A 79 -8.79 -1.81 -13.05
CA GLN A 79 -9.74 -1.76 -14.17
C GLN A 79 -10.20 -3.13 -14.65
N ALA A 80 -9.34 -4.15 -14.54
CA ALA A 80 -9.66 -5.52 -14.93
C ALA A 80 -10.61 -6.23 -13.94
N LEU A 81 -10.86 -5.65 -12.75
CA LEU A 81 -11.74 -6.24 -11.75
C LEU A 81 -13.18 -6.37 -12.24
N GLN A 82 -13.82 -7.49 -11.87
CA GLN A 82 -15.25 -7.73 -12.10
C GLN A 82 -15.98 -7.95 -10.76
N PRO A 83 -17.12 -7.25 -10.53
CA PRO A 83 -17.68 -6.19 -11.36
C PRO A 83 -16.78 -4.95 -11.38
N SER A 84 -16.90 -4.15 -12.44
CA SER A 84 -16.14 -2.92 -12.60
C SER A 84 -16.31 -1.99 -11.39
N LYS A 85 -15.23 -1.30 -11.03
CA LYS A 85 -15.18 -0.39 -9.89
C LYS A 85 -14.96 1.04 -10.39
N SER A 86 -15.46 2.00 -9.64
CA SER A 86 -15.25 3.42 -9.97
C SER A 86 -13.76 3.76 -9.97
N PHE A 87 -13.30 4.40 -11.04
CA PHE A 87 -11.95 4.96 -11.16
C PHE A 87 -11.58 5.83 -9.94
N HIS A 88 -12.54 6.52 -9.33
CA HIS A 88 -12.30 7.44 -8.23
C HIS A 88 -11.71 6.76 -6.98
N ILE A 89 -11.87 5.44 -6.84
CA ILE A 89 -11.23 4.66 -5.77
C ILE A 89 -9.70 4.71 -5.90
N LEU A 90 -9.14 4.85 -7.11
CA LEU A 90 -7.71 4.96 -7.36
C LEU A 90 -7.09 6.24 -6.79
N LYS A 91 -7.89 7.29 -6.56
CA LYS A 91 -7.39 8.58 -6.02
C LYS A 91 -6.70 8.41 -4.65
N LYS A 92 -7.14 7.45 -3.82
CA LYS A 92 -6.44 7.13 -2.55
C LYS A 92 -5.05 6.52 -2.78
N HIS A 93 -4.86 5.80 -3.88
CA HIS A 93 -3.57 5.24 -4.28
C HIS A 93 -2.68 6.32 -4.89
N PHE A 94 -3.22 7.29 -5.63
CA PHE A 94 -2.43 8.44 -6.11
C PHE A 94 -1.80 9.18 -4.92
N LYS A 95 -2.59 9.48 -3.88
CA LYS A 95 -2.09 10.10 -2.65
C LYS A 95 -0.96 9.30 -1.99
N ALA A 96 -1.06 7.97 -1.97
CA ALA A 96 -0.08 7.12 -1.30
C ALA A 96 1.21 6.96 -2.13
N PHE A 97 1.09 6.67 -3.43
CA PHE A 97 2.23 6.42 -4.32
C PHE A 97 2.96 7.71 -4.73
N VAL A 98 2.27 8.85 -4.80
CA VAL A 98 2.83 10.14 -5.20
C VAL A 98 3.00 11.02 -3.96
N SER A 99 4.06 10.75 -3.18
CA SER A 99 4.34 11.40 -1.91
C SER A 99 5.82 11.27 -1.51
N GLY A 100 6.34 12.26 -0.77
CA GLY A 100 7.67 12.15 -0.16
C GLY A 100 8.86 12.23 -1.13
N TYR A 101 8.67 12.83 -2.30
CA TYR A 101 9.75 13.16 -3.26
C TYR A 101 9.46 14.52 -3.92
N ASP A 102 10.49 15.10 -4.54
CA ASP A 102 10.39 16.41 -5.18
C ASP A 102 9.41 16.40 -6.36
N GLY A 103 8.61 17.46 -6.50
CA GLY A 103 7.52 17.52 -7.50
C GLY A 103 6.31 16.61 -7.22
N ALA A 104 6.31 15.77 -6.18
CA ALA A 104 5.19 14.87 -5.88
C ALA A 104 3.87 15.62 -5.60
N ALA A 105 3.94 16.76 -4.93
CA ALA A 105 2.73 17.51 -4.56
C ALA A 105 2.00 18.04 -5.80
N GLU A 106 2.74 18.64 -6.73
CA GLU A 106 2.21 19.16 -8.00
C GLU A 106 1.67 18.03 -8.89
N LEU A 107 2.45 16.95 -9.08
CA LEU A 107 2.00 15.80 -9.84
C LEU A 107 0.70 15.22 -9.26
N ARG A 108 0.62 15.09 -7.93
CA ARG A 108 -0.58 14.59 -7.27
C ARG A 108 -1.79 15.50 -7.50
N THR A 109 -1.63 16.82 -7.52
CA THR A 109 -2.73 17.74 -7.84
C THR A 109 -3.32 17.42 -9.20
N HIS A 110 -2.50 17.34 -10.24
CA HIS A 110 -2.94 16.99 -11.59
C HIS A 110 -3.59 15.61 -11.67
N LEU A 111 -3.02 14.60 -11.01
CA LEU A 111 -3.60 13.25 -10.98
C LEU A 111 -4.97 13.21 -10.28
N MET A 112 -5.18 14.01 -9.24
CA MET A 112 -6.44 14.07 -8.51
C MET A 112 -7.60 14.66 -9.33
N GLU A 113 -7.30 15.44 -10.38
CA GLU A 113 -8.29 16.03 -11.29
C GLU A 113 -8.76 15.07 -12.38
N THR A 114 -8.03 13.99 -12.62
CA THR A 114 -8.37 12.98 -13.63
C THR A 114 -9.63 12.18 -13.27
N ASN A 115 -10.32 11.70 -14.31
CA ASN A 115 -11.57 10.95 -14.20
C ASN A 115 -11.52 9.58 -14.90
N SER A 116 -10.42 9.29 -15.59
CA SER A 116 -10.21 8.03 -16.30
C SER A 116 -8.73 7.62 -16.28
N VAL A 117 -8.46 6.33 -16.55
CA VAL A 117 -7.08 5.83 -16.66
C VAL A 117 -6.34 6.48 -17.82
N LYS A 118 -7.04 6.76 -18.91
CA LYS A 118 -6.47 7.49 -20.05
C LYS A 118 -5.99 8.89 -19.64
N GLU A 119 -6.83 9.67 -18.96
CA GLU A 119 -6.41 11.00 -18.46
C GLU A 119 -5.24 10.91 -17.47
N MET A 120 -5.24 9.90 -16.59
CA MET A 120 -4.12 9.63 -15.68
C MET A 120 -2.82 9.38 -16.45
N GLU A 121 -2.84 8.54 -17.47
CA GLU A 121 -1.68 8.23 -18.32
C GLU A 121 -1.19 9.47 -19.09
N GLU A 122 -2.10 10.30 -19.60
CA GLU A 122 -1.76 11.56 -20.28
C GLU A 122 -1.02 12.54 -19.34
N VAL A 123 -1.44 12.63 -18.07
CA VAL A 123 -0.74 13.43 -17.05
C VAL A 123 0.66 12.88 -16.79
N LEU A 124 0.81 11.56 -16.68
CA LEU A 124 2.10 10.91 -16.41
C LEU A 124 3.07 11.01 -17.59
N GLN A 125 2.59 10.96 -18.84
CA GLN A 125 3.42 11.13 -20.03
C GLN A 125 3.99 12.55 -20.15
N LYS A 126 3.19 13.57 -19.84
CA LYS A 126 3.64 14.98 -19.84
C LYS A 126 4.79 15.21 -18.86
N ARG A 127 4.81 14.49 -17.72
CA ARG A 127 5.93 14.52 -16.78
C ARG A 127 7.22 14.01 -17.42
N THR A 128 7.17 12.88 -18.12
CA THR A 128 8.37 12.26 -18.73
C THR A 128 9.06 13.19 -19.74
N ILE A 129 8.31 14.07 -20.39
CA ILE A 129 8.84 15.04 -21.37
C ILE A 129 9.56 16.23 -20.71
N LEU A 130 9.26 16.54 -19.43
CA LEU A 130 9.81 17.70 -18.72
C LEU A 130 11.07 17.39 -17.89
N VAL A 131 11.46 16.12 -17.77
CA VAL A 131 12.63 15.66 -16.99
C VAL A 131 13.71 15.03 -17.89
N GLY A 132 13.49 15.01 -19.20
CA GLY A 132 14.41 14.48 -20.22
C GLY A 132 15.25 15.55 -20.89
#